data_AF-A0A8T4CSP2-F1
#
_entry.id   AF-A0A8T4CSP2-F1
#
_cell.length_a   1.000
_cell.length_b   1.000
_cell.length_c   1.000
_cell.angle_alpha   90.00
_cell.angle_beta   90.00
_cell.angle_gamma   90.00
#
_symmetry.space_group_name_H-M   'P 1'
#
loop_
_entity.id
_entity.type
_entity.pdbx_description
1 polymer ?
#
loop_
_entity_poly.entity_id
_entity_poly.type
_entity_poly.pdbx_seq_one_letter_code
_entity_poly.pdbx_strand_id
1 'polypeptide(L)'
;MDHHIYQNLQIGILILLCSAVVTPMLASKRQWAGMLNFLATLAAAIVLTSVAVQVLGSGAAPAMFDLHLGGLAIPLMVDGFSAVFMALISIVATITAFYCIGYMEMDHYRHYSLRSFFFCYPIFIAGMIALVSVDDLSTGFTVAWQMMTIASFFLIRFDYKDPVIVKSANKYLILMQLAWLAVLTAGLIVPDCGWGTPVHHIAEQLGMADAGLRTLVLALTLLGFGMKAGMFPLGQLWLPDAHSVAPSPISALLSGLMLKTGIFGMIRTLFWMMPDSMPAQEVQAWGMLVAVIGVITLFIGTSQSLKQVDAKRLNAYSSIGQIGYIILAIGCARFYLGANNALHTLALLAMLGAFLHVLNHAIFKSLLFLCVGSVQYTTGTKDLDKLGGLFALMPITAIIAGVAAIAVSGVPAFSGFTSKWAIVGSALLSGKAAGIFVIFGVIALVTSAMTLATYVKLYGMTFTSVGVQWNEKNDIHEVSKIMLAPKLLLAAICLAQGFFPWLFVQLFARVLATSEGVLTHTLGTPQVFASLSQSYSGINFSTHGSAVAFSLPLIMMAMLGVALLFAVWLRKAGGAETRTAPVWLCGYQVQNNMNRYRSSHIFDAFKKFMKWTGGNVRGV
;
A
#
# COMPACT_ATOMS: atom_id res chain seq x y z
N MET A 1 -11.64 20.51 -23.20
CA MET A 1 -11.83 19.64 -22.02
C MET A 1 -10.51 19.51 -21.27
N ASP A 2 -9.44 19.28 -22.01
CA ASP A 2 -8.06 19.09 -21.54
C ASP A 2 -7.51 20.26 -20.70
N HIS A 3 -7.76 21.50 -21.11
CA HIS A 3 -7.28 22.68 -20.36
C HIS A 3 -7.82 22.74 -18.91
N HIS A 4 -9.05 22.27 -18.66
CA HIS A 4 -9.62 22.29 -17.31
C HIS A 4 -9.00 21.21 -16.41
N ILE A 5 -8.62 20.06 -16.96
CA ILE A 5 -7.96 18.97 -16.23
C ILE A 5 -6.63 19.47 -15.65
N TYR A 6 -5.77 20.04 -16.50
CA TYR A 6 -4.45 20.52 -16.08
C TYR A 6 -4.52 21.78 -15.22
N GLN A 7 -5.47 22.68 -15.50
CA GLN A 7 -5.71 23.83 -14.64
C GLN A 7 -6.11 23.38 -13.22
N ASN A 8 -7.03 22.42 -13.10
CA ASN A 8 -7.44 21.90 -11.79
C ASN A 8 -6.30 21.13 -11.10
N LEU A 9 -5.50 20.36 -11.84
CA LEU A 9 -4.30 19.71 -11.32
C LEU A 9 -3.34 20.74 -10.71
N GLN A 10 -3.03 21.81 -11.47
CA GLN A 10 -2.17 22.90 -11.01
C GLN A 10 -2.76 23.61 -9.78
N ILE A 11 -4.06 23.91 -9.78
CA ILE A 11 -4.75 24.52 -8.63
C ILE A 11 -4.62 23.61 -7.40
N GLY A 12 -4.86 22.31 -7.53
CA GLY A 12 -4.73 21.36 -6.43
C GLY A 12 -3.32 21.33 -5.84
N ILE A 13 -2.29 21.29 -6.71
CA ILE A 13 -0.89 21.36 -6.29
C ILE A 13 -0.57 22.71 -5.63
N LEU A 14 -1.03 23.83 -6.21
CA LEU A 14 -0.81 25.17 -5.66
C LEU A 14 -1.44 25.34 -4.27
N ILE A 15 -2.64 24.79 -4.03
CA ILE A 15 -3.27 24.79 -2.70
C ILE A 15 -2.36 24.10 -1.67
N LEU A 16 -1.77 22.96 -2.03
CA LEU A 16 -0.82 22.25 -1.16
C LEU A 16 0.45 23.08 -0.92
N LEU A 17 1.04 23.67 -1.96
CA LEU A 17 2.24 24.49 -1.83
C LEU A 17 1.98 25.77 -1.00
N CYS A 18 0.83 26.42 -1.17
CA CYS A 18 0.40 27.54 -0.32
C CYS A 18 0.21 27.10 1.13
N SER A 19 -0.40 25.93 1.38
CA SER A 19 -0.51 25.36 2.72
C SER A 19 0.86 25.14 3.38
N ALA A 20 1.84 24.71 2.60
CA ALA A 20 3.22 24.49 3.08
C ALA A 20 3.85 25.78 3.61
N VAL A 21 3.49 26.95 3.07
CA VAL A 21 4.02 28.25 3.48
C VAL A 21 3.22 28.84 4.64
N VAL A 22 1.88 28.80 4.55
CA VAL A 22 0.99 29.48 5.51
C VAL A 22 0.88 28.70 6.83
N THR A 23 0.73 27.37 6.78
CA THR A 23 0.49 26.56 7.98
C THR A 23 1.61 26.64 9.02
N PRO A 24 2.90 26.59 8.65
CA PRO A 24 4.00 26.76 9.61
C PRO A 24 3.94 28.08 10.40
N MET A 25 3.34 29.14 9.85
CA MET A 25 3.21 30.43 10.56
C MET A 25 2.30 30.30 11.80
N LEU A 26 1.36 29.35 11.78
CA LEU A 26 0.45 29.04 12.89
C LEU A 26 0.96 27.91 13.79
N ALA A 27 2.18 27.38 13.58
CA ALA A 27 2.68 26.19 14.28
C ALA A 27 2.76 26.32 15.81
N SER A 28 2.72 27.54 16.36
CA SER A 28 2.60 27.79 17.81
C SER A 28 1.21 27.38 18.34
N LYS A 29 0.16 27.54 17.54
CA LYS A 29 -1.21 27.09 17.81
C LYS A 29 -1.44 25.74 17.12
N ARG A 30 -0.86 24.69 17.69
CA ARG A 30 -0.79 23.33 17.11
C ARG A 30 -2.10 22.81 16.51
N GLN A 31 -3.22 22.89 17.25
CA GLN A 31 -4.53 22.47 16.75
C GLN A 31 -5.02 23.30 15.55
N TRP A 32 -4.79 24.62 15.57
CA TRP A 32 -5.15 25.50 14.44
C TRP A 32 -4.29 25.25 13.21
N ALA A 33 -2.98 25.01 13.40
CA ALA A 33 -2.10 24.59 12.32
C ALA A 33 -2.52 23.24 11.74
N GLY A 34 -2.86 22.27 12.60
CA GLY A 34 -3.41 20.98 12.18
C GLY A 34 -4.71 21.13 11.39
N MET A 35 -5.63 21.96 11.87
CA MET A 35 -6.91 22.22 11.20
C MET A 35 -6.71 22.91 9.85
N LEU A 36 -5.84 23.93 9.77
CA LEU A 36 -5.54 24.60 8.51
C LEU A 36 -4.91 23.63 7.49
N ASN A 37 -3.95 22.82 7.91
CA ASN A 37 -3.36 21.78 7.05
C ASN A 37 -4.42 20.80 6.54
N PHE A 38 -5.31 20.35 7.43
CA PHE A 38 -6.41 19.46 7.07
C PHE A 38 -7.35 20.11 6.06
N LEU A 39 -7.81 21.34 6.30
CA LEU A 39 -8.74 22.04 5.40
C LEU A 39 -8.10 22.31 4.03
N ALA A 40 -6.83 22.72 3.99
CA ALA A 40 -6.12 22.93 2.73
C ALA A 40 -5.90 21.60 1.98
N THR A 41 -5.54 20.53 2.69
CA THR A 41 -5.39 19.19 2.09
C THR A 41 -6.74 18.68 1.57
N LEU A 42 -7.83 18.91 2.29
CA LEU A 42 -9.19 18.57 1.87
C LEU A 42 -9.61 19.36 0.62
N ALA A 43 -9.35 20.67 0.59
CA ALA A 43 -9.65 21.51 -0.56
C ALA A 43 -8.88 21.04 -1.80
N ALA A 44 -7.57 20.78 -1.67
CA ALA A 44 -6.76 20.21 -2.73
C ALA A 44 -7.29 18.83 -3.16
N ALA A 45 -7.66 17.97 -2.21
CA ALA A 45 -8.19 16.65 -2.48
C ALA A 45 -9.52 16.68 -3.25
N ILE A 46 -10.41 17.64 -2.96
CA ILE A 46 -11.66 17.82 -3.71
C ILE A 46 -11.34 18.18 -5.17
N VAL A 47 -10.44 19.14 -5.40
CA VAL A 47 -10.03 19.55 -6.75
C VAL A 47 -9.35 18.40 -7.50
N LEU A 48 -8.40 17.72 -6.88
CA LEU A 48 -7.66 16.61 -7.50
C LEU A 48 -8.54 15.37 -7.74
N THR A 49 -9.51 15.11 -6.86
CA THR A 49 -10.49 14.03 -7.10
C THR A 49 -11.47 14.41 -8.22
N SER A 50 -11.79 15.70 -8.38
CA SER A 50 -12.60 16.16 -9.51
C SER A 50 -11.90 15.94 -10.85
N VAL A 51 -10.57 16.13 -10.90
CA VAL A 51 -9.74 15.75 -12.06
C VAL A 51 -9.87 14.26 -12.35
N ALA A 52 -9.74 13.42 -11.33
CA ALA A 52 -9.88 11.97 -11.51
C ALA A 52 -11.26 11.58 -12.04
N VAL A 53 -12.33 12.19 -11.54
CA VAL A 53 -13.71 11.96 -12.01
C VAL A 53 -13.89 12.41 -13.45
N GLN A 54 -13.34 13.55 -13.83
CA GLN A 54 -13.39 14.06 -15.21
C GLN A 54 -12.69 13.12 -16.19
N VAL A 55 -11.46 12.69 -15.86
CA VAL A 55 -10.69 11.75 -16.70
C VAL A 55 -11.45 10.44 -16.87
N LEU A 56 -11.87 9.81 -15.77
CA LEU A 56 -12.58 8.52 -15.78
C LEU A 56 -14.00 8.60 -16.39
N GLY A 57 -14.59 9.78 -16.46
CA GLY A 57 -15.93 10.02 -17.03
C GLY A 57 -15.92 10.43 -18.50
N SER A 58 -14.78 10.94 -19.00
CA SER A 58 -14.67 11.51 -20.35
C SER A 58 -14.73 10.47 -21.47
N GLY A 59 -14.26 9.23 -21.22
CA GLY A 59 -14.12 8.20 -22.25
C GLY A 59 -13.15 8.57 -23.39
N ALA A 60 -12.40 9.66 -23.25
CA ALA A 60 -11.45 10.15 -24.23
C ALA A 60 -10.02 9.69 -23.89
N ALA A 61 -9.16 9.65 -24.92
CA ALA A 61 -7.72 9.42 -24.76
C ALA A 61 -7.13 10.47 -23.79
N PRO A 62 -6.07 10.12 -23.04
CA PRO A 62 -5.42 11.05 -22.14
C PRO A 62 -4.98 12.31 -22.89
N ALA A 63 -5.40 13.45 -22.36
CA ALA A 63 -4.79 14.70 -22.76
C ALA A 63 -3.29 14.65 -22.41
N MET A 64 -2.47 15.34 -23.19
CA MET A 64 -1.08 15.62 -22.87
C MET A 64 -0.91 17.13 -22.77
N PHE A 65 -0.11 17.59 -21.82
CA PHE A 65 0.13 19.01 -21.60
C PHE A 65 1.57 19.26 -21.17
N ASP A 66 2.25 20.13 -21.90
CA ASP A 66 3.62 20.53 -21.57
C ASP A 66 3.61 21.77 -20.68
N LEU A 67 3.92 21.54 -19.40
CA LEU A 67 4.16 22.63 -18.47
C LEU A 67 5.57 23.19 -18.72
N HIS A 68 5.64 24.43 -19.20
CA HIS A 68 6.91 25.11 -19.42
C HIS A 68 7.34 25.89 -18.16
N LEU A 69 8.48 25.53 -17.59
CA LEU A 69 9.15 26.28 -16.52
C LEU A 69 10.44 26.89 -17.07
N GLY A 70 10.34 28.11 -17.58
CA GLY A 70 11.42 28.74 -18.32
C GLY A 70 11.70 27.98 -19.62
N GLY A 71 12.95 27.56 -19.84
CA GLY A 71 13.36 26.79 -21.02
C GLY A 71 13.16 25.26 -20.90
N LEU A 72 12.62 24.76 -19.78
CA LEU A 72 12.42 23.32 -19.55
C LEU A 72 10.94 22.96 -19.72
N ALA A 73 10.67 22.03 -20.63
CA ALA A 73 9.35 21.40 -20.77
C ALA A 73 9.20 20.26 -19.76
N ILE A 74 8.04 20.20 -19.10
CA ILE A 74 7.62 19.10 -18.24
C ILE A 74 6.36 18.50 -18.87
N PRO A 75 6.47 17.36 -19.56
CA PRO A 75 5.31 16.70 -20.13
C PRO A 75 4.46 16.12 -19.01
N LEU A 76 3.17 16.43 -19.02
CA LEU A 76 2.18 15.90 -18.09
C LEU A 76 1.17 15.04 -18.83
N MET A 77 0.93 13.83 -18.32
CA MET A 77 -0.09 12.91 -18.83
C MET A 77 -0.94 12.42 -17.67
N VAL A 78 -2.26 12.67 -17.74
CA VAL A 78 -3.21 12.20 -16.73
C VAL A 78 -4.24 11.30 -17.42
N ASP A 79 -3.98 9.99 -17.37
CA ASP A 79 -4.88 8.94 -17.86
C ASP A 79 -5.71 8.32 -16.71
N GLY A 80 -6.52 7.30 -17.03
CA GLY A 80 -7.31 6.58 -16.04
C GLY A 80 -6.50 6.00 -14.88
N PHE A 81 -5.27 5.56 -15.13
CA PHE A 81 -4.39 5.00 -14.10
C PHE A 81 -3.86 6.08 -13.15
N SER A 82 -3.37 7.19 -13.71
CA SER A 82 -2.98 8.40 -12.95
C SER A 82 -4.12 8.95 -12.13
N ALA A 83 -5.32 9.04 -12.70
CA ALA A 83 -6.53 9.52 -12.02
C ALA A 83 -6.84 8.74 -10.74
N VAL A 84 -6.80 7.40 -10.79
CA VAL A 84 -7.08 6.58 -9.60
C VAL A 84 -6.00 6.74 -8.53
N PHE A 85 -4.72 6.79 -8.90
CA PHE A 85 -3.63 7.01 -7.94
C PHE A 85 -3.72 8.41 -7.31
N MET A 86 -4.06 9.43 -8.10
CA MET A 86 -4.26 10.79 -7.64
C MET A 86 -5.42 10.88 -6.63
N ALA A 87 -6.56 10.25 -6.93
CA ALA A 87 -7.69 10.17 -6.00
C ALA A 87 -7.33 9.41 -4.73
N LEU A 88 -6.61 8.28 -4.84
CA LEU A 88 -6.16 7.49 -3.71
C LEU A 88 -5.23 8.29 -2.78
N ILE A 89 -4.25 9.00 -3.36
CA ILE A 89 -3.34 9.89 -2.63
C ILE A 89 -4.14 10.97 -1.91
N SER A 90 -5.04 11.63 -2.62
CA SER A 90 -5.87 12.73 -2.09
C SER A 90 -6.75 12.30 -0.90
N ILE A 91 -7.41 11.15 -1.00
CA ILE A 91 -8.29 10.61 0.04
C ILE A 91 -7.49 10.26 1.30
N VAL A 92 -6.42 9.46 1.16
CA VAL A 92 -5.63 9.02 2.31
C VAL A 92 -4.84 10.18 2.93
N ALA A 93 -4.35 11.12 2.12
CA ALA A 93 -3.72 12.36 2.61
C ALA A 93 -4.69 13.15 3.49
N THR A 94 -5.90 13.41 3.02
CA THR A 94 -6.91 14.15 3.79
C THR A 94 -7.24 13.47 5.12
N ILE A 95 -7.44 12.15 5.11
CA ILE A 95 -7.74 11.37 6.31
C ILE A 95 -6.58 11.42 7.32
N THR A 96 -5.34 11.24 6.84
CA THR A 96 -4.18 11.30 7.74
C THR A 96 -3.91 12.72 8.24
N ALA A 97 -4.18 13.75 7.43
CA ALA A 97 -4.12 15.16 7.86
C ALA A 97 -5.12 15.45 8.98
N PHE A 98 -6.33 14.89 8.89
CA PHE A 98 -7.33 14.99 9.95
C PHE A 98 -6.84 14.30 11.24
N TYR A 99 -6.27 13.10 11.11
CA TYR A 99 -5.69 12.38 12.25
C TYR A 99 -4.53 13.15 12.92
N CYS A 100 -3.71 13.86 12.13
CA CYS A 100 -2.60 14.66 12.63
C CYS A 100 -3.04 15.76 13.62
N ILE A 101 -4.27 16.28 13.53
CA ILE A 101 -4.79 17.32 14.43
C ILE A 101 -4.71 16.85 15.90
N GLY A 102 -5.11 15.61 16.16
CA GLY A 102 -5.04 15.02 17.50
C GLY A 102 -3.70 14.38 17.81
N TYR A 103 -3.12 13.65 16.85
CA TYR A 103 -1.89 12.89 17.11
C TYR A 103 -0.68 13.77 17.42
N MET A 104 -0.57 14.95 16.79
CA MET A 104 0.53 15.87 17.07
C MET A 104 0.39 16.59 18.42
N GLU A 105 -0.68 16.38 19.18
CA GLU A 105 -0.81 16.84 20.57
C GLU A 105 -0.19 15.89 21.60
N MET A 106 0.33 14.73 21.15
CA MET A 106 0.99 13.75 22.00
C MET A 106 2.08 14.43 22.85
N ASP A 107 2.10 14.15 24.17
CA ASP A 107 2.94 14.88 25.12
C ASP A 107 4.42 14.90 24.71
N HIS A 108 4.95 13.77 24.24
CA HIS A 108 6.32 13.66 23.70
C HIS A 108 6.62 14.69 22.59
N TYR A 109 5.65 15.00 21.73
CA TYR A 109 5.82 15.93 20.61
C TYR A 109 5.58 17.40 20.96
N ARG A 110 5.09 17.72 22.17
CA ARG A 110 4.83 19.11 22.58
C ARG A 110 6.11 19.94 22.67
N HIS A 111 7.25 19.30 22.92
CA HIS A 111 8.57 19.95 22.97
C HIS A 111 9.20 20.18 21.59
N TYR A 112 8.50 19.86 20.50
CA TYR A 112 8.96 20.04 19.12
C TYR A 112 8.15 21.12 18.40
N SER A 113 8.84 21.93 17.61
CA SER A 113 8.19 22.88 16.69
C SER A 113 7.55 22.11 15.52
N LEU A 114 6.29 22.43 15.21
CA LEU A 114 5.57 21.82 14.08
C LEU A 114 5.82 22.51 12.74
N ARG A 115 6.67 23.55 12.70
CA ARG A 115 6.93 24.32 11.46
C ARG A 115 7.42 23.42 10.32
N SER A 116 8.49 22.67 10.55
CA SER A 116 9.04 21.78 9.52
C SER A 116 8.09 20.65 9.17
N PHE A 117 7.31 20.15 10.14
CA PHE A 117 6.31 19.11 9.89
C PHE A 117 5.22 19.60 8.94
N PHE A 118 4.61 20.76 9.22
CA PHE A 118 3.54 21.32 8.38
C PHE A 118 4.04 21.97 7.08
N PHE A 119 5.34 22.28 6.98
CA PHE A 119 5.96 22.63 5.70
C PHE A 119 6.09 21.37 4.82
N CYS A 120 6.65 20.30 5.37
CA CYS A 120 6.95 19.10 4.59
C CYS A 120 5.70 18.27 4.26
N TYR A 121 4.68 18.24 5.12
CA TYR A 121 3.48 17.42 4.92
C TYR A 121 2.79 17.67 3.57
N PRO A 122 2.35 18.90 3.23
CA PRO A 122 1.70 19.15 1.94
C PRO A 122 2.67 19.06 0.75
N ILE A 123 3.96 19.41 0.91
CA ILE A 123 4.97 19.21 -0.16
C ILE A 123 5.13 17.73 -0.48
N PHE A 124 5.10 16.86 0.52
CA PHE A 124 5.16 15.42 0.33
C PHE A 124 3.96 14.91 -0.48
N ILE A 125 2.74 15.40 -0.19
CA ILE A 125 1.55 15.08 -0.99
C ILE A 125 1.68 15.62 -2.41
N ALA A 126 2.08 16.88 -2.58
CA ALA A 126 2.27 17.51 -3.88
C ALA A 126 3.29 16.75 -4.74
N GLY A 127 4.41 16.32 -4.16
CA GLY A 127 5.41 15.51 -4.86
C GLY A 127 4.88 14.15 -5.30
N MET A 128 4.03 13.48 -4.49
CA MET A 128 3.39 12.22 -4.89
C MET A 128 2.37 12.44 -6.03
N ILE A 129 1.58 13.52 -5.98
CA ILE A 129 0.62 13.88 -7.03
C ILE A 129 1.35 14.23 -8.33
N ALA A 130 2.42 15.03 -8.24
CA ALA A 130 3.25 15.38 -9.39
C ALA A 130 3.86 14.13 -10.02
N LEU A 131 4.37 13.19 -9.22
CA LEU A 131 5.01 11.98 -9.74
C LEU A 131 4.05 11.10 -10.54
N VAL A 132 2.78 11.03 -10.14
CA VAL A 132 1.77 10.26 -10.89
C VAL A 132 1.18 11.03 -12.07
N SER A 133 1.59 12.29 -12.29
CA SER A 133 1.06 13.15 -13.35
C SER A 133 2.09 13.49 -14.44
N VAL A 134 3.38 13.32 -14.16
CA VAL A 134 4.46 13.57 -15.13
C VAL A 134 4.61 12.40 -16.10
N ASP A 135 4.87 12.71 -17.37
CA ASP A 135 5.13 11.74 -18.45
C ASP A 135 6.60 11.74 -18.88
N ASP A 136 7.55 11.90 -17.96
CA ASP A 136 8.98 11.77 -18.25
C ASP A 136 9.72 10.98 -17.16
N LEU A 137 10.98 10.62 -17.44
CA LEU A 137 11.89 10.01 -16.47
C LEU A 137 13.02 10.96 -16.02
N SER A 138 13.05 12.19 -16.55
CA SER A 138 14.13 13.15 -16.32
C SER A 138 13.68 14.37 -15.53
N THR A 139 13.18 15.43 -16.17
CA THR A 139 12.90 16.74 -15.56
C THR A 139 11.75 16.67 -14.55
N GLY A 140 10.54 16.35 -15.01
CA GLY A 140 9.33 16.30 -14.21
C GLY A 140 9.43 15.24 -13.12
N PHE A 141 9.87 14.04 -13.49
CA PHE A 141 10.17 12.97 -12.55
C PHE A 141 11.15 13.40 -11.46
N THR A 142 12.25 14.07 -11.80
CA THR A 142 13.23 14.54 -10.81
C THR A 142 12.62 15.55 -9.86
N VAL A 143 11.91 16.55 -10.36
CA VAL A 143 11.26 17.56 -9.51
C VAL A 143 10.28 16.89 -8.55
N ALA A 144 9.38 16.05 -9.07
CA ALA A 144 8.38 15.34 -8.28
C ALA A 144 9.03 14.39 -7.24
N TRP A 145 10.04 13.63 -7.65
CA TRP A 145 10.74 12.69 -6.77
C TRP A 145 11.49 13.40 -5.64
N GLN A 146 12.20 14.50 -5.95
CA GLN A 146 12.96 15.25 -4.95
C GLN A 146 12.03 15.98 -3.98
N MET A 147 10.96 16.61 -4.47
CA MET A 147 9.92 17.19 -3.61
C MET A 147 9.36 16.15 -2.63
N MET A 148 8.98 14.98 -3.13
CA MET A 148 8.48 13.89 -2.31
C MET A 148 9.53 13.38 -1.30
N THR A 149 10.75 13.11 -1.77
CA THR A 149 11.80 12.42 -0.98
C THR A 149 12.43 13.31 0.09
N ILE A 150 12.66 14.58 -0.22
CA ILE A 150 13.22 15.53 0.75
C ILE A 150 12.17 15.82 1.83
N ALA A 151 10.91 16.04 1.45
CA ALA A 151 9.84 16.27 2.40
C ALA A 151 9.63 15.07 3.32
N SER A 152 9.54 13.84 2.78
CA SER A 152 9.41 12.63 3.59
C SER A 152 10.63 12.39 4.49
N PHE A 153 11.84 12.72 4.05
CA PHE A 153 13.05 12.63 4.87
C PHE A 153 12.92 13.46 6.17
N PHE A 154 12.50 14.73 6.06
CA PHE A 154 12.28 15.58 7.23
C PHE A 154 11.11 15.11 8.10
N LEU A 155 10.05 14.54 7.49
CA LEU A 155 8.94 13.97 8.24
C LEU A 155 9.33 12.69 9.00
N ILE A 156 10.19 11.84 8.44
CA ILE A 156 10.76 10.66 9.13
C ILE A 156 11.69 11.12 10.25
N ARG A 157 12.50 12.15 9.99
CA ARG A 157 13.46 12.74 10.94
C ARG A 157 12.81 13.70 11.93
N PHE A 158 11.48 13.74 12.06
CA PHE A 158 10.78 14.71 12.89
C PHE A 158 11.27 14.71 14.35
N ASP A 159 11.45 13.52 14.92
CA ASP A 159 11.96 13.32 16.28
C ASP A 159 13.51 13.25 16.28
N TYR A 160 14.13 14.33 15.82
CA TYR A 160 15.57 14.40 15.52
C TYR A 160 16.49 14.32 16.75
N LYS A 161 15.96 14.41 17.98
CA LYS A 161 16.77 14.31 19.20
C LYS A 161 17.25 12.89 19.46
N ASP A 162 16.55 11.88 18.92
CA ASP A 162 16.98 10.48 18.99
C ASP A 162 17.94 10.16 17.81
N PRO A 163 19.20 9.76 18.10
CA PRO A 163 20.19 9.45 17.07
C PRO A 163 19.80 8.24 16.19
N VAL A 164 19.00 7.30 16.70
CA VAL A 164 18.51 6.15 15.93
C VAL A 164 17.57 6.64 14.83
N ILE A 165 16.74 7.63 15.12
CA ILE A 165 15.80 8.24 14.17
C ILE A 165 16.57 8.97 13.07
N VAL A 166 17.58 9.77 13.44
CA VAL A 166 18.45 10.47 12.48
C VAL A 166 19.18 9.49 11.56
N LYS A 167 19.78 8.44 12.11
CA LYS A 167 20.47 7.41 11.31
C LYS A 167 19.53 6.72 10.32
N SER A 168 18.31 6.42 10.77
CA SER A 168 17.30 5.73 9.96
C SER A 168 16.77 6.62 8.84
N ALA A 169 16.56 7.91 9.10
CA ALA A 169 16.20 8.91 8.10
C ALA A 169 17.32 9.13 7.06
N ASN A 170 18.57 9.22 7.49
CA ASN A 170 19.70 9.40 6.56
C ASN A 170 19.88 8.18 5.64
N LYS A 171 19.75 6.97 6.20
CA LYS A 171 19.75 5.73 5.43
C LYS A 171 18.65 5.71 4.38
N TYR A 172 17.44 6.14 4.75
CA TYR A 172 16.33 6.30 3.83
C TYR A 172 16.68 7.25 2.68
N LEU A 173 17.19 8.45 2.99
CA LEU A 173 17.50 9.46 1.98
C LEU A 173 18.52 8.94 0.97
N ILE A 174 19.63 8.34 1.41
CA ILE A 174 20.67 7.79 0.54
C ILE A 174 20.08 6.77 -0.44
N LEU A 175 19.28 5.83 0.07
CA LEU A 175 18.68 4.80 -0.78
C LEU A 175 17.67 5.41 -1.77
N MET A 176 16.88 6.41 -1.36
CA MET A 176 15.98 7.10 -2.29
C MET A 176 16.71 7.92 -3.36
N GLN A 177 17.91 8.44 -3.07
CA GLN A 177 18.74 9.12 -4.08
C GLN A 177 19.36 8.11 -5.06
N LEU A 178 19.81 6.95 -4.59
CA LEU A 178 20.28 5.88 -5.49
C LEU A 178 19.15 5.37 -6.41
N ALA A 179 17.94 5.21 -5.87
CA ALA A 179 16.78 4.84 -6.65
C ALA A 179 16.42 5.88 -7.72
N TRP A 180 16.49 7.17 -7.37
CA TRP A 180 16.28 8.27 -8.32
C TRP A 180 17.33 8.26 -9.43
N LEU A 181 18.62 8.16 -9.08
CA LEU A 181 19.70 8.13 -10.06
C LEU A 181 19.54 6.97 -11.05
N ALA A 182 19.09 5.80 -10.59
CA ALA A 182 18.84 4.66 -11.47
C ALA A 182 17.76 4.98 -12.52
N VAL A 183 16.60 5.53 -12.11
CA VAL A 183 15.52 5.90 -13.06
C VAL A 183 15.94 7.05 -13.98
N LEU A 184 16.58 8.09 -13.44
CA LEU A 184 17.07 9.22 -14.23
C LEU A 184 18.07 8.77 -15.30
N THR A 185 19.01 7.89 -14.93
CA THR A 185 19.98 7.33 -15.87
C THR A 185 19.28 6.50 -16.94
N ALA A 186 18.25 5.74 -16.58
CA ALA A 186 17.49 4.95 -17.55
C ALA A 186 16.80 5.82 -18.62
N GLY A 187 16.32 7.01 -18.26
CA GLY A 187 15.72 7.95 -19.21
C GLY A 187 16.74 8.69 -20.08
N LEU A 188 17.91 9.03 -19.54
CA LEU A 188 18.92 9.84 -20.23
C LEU A 188 19.92 9.04 -21.08
N ILE A 189 20.02 7.72 -20.89
CA ILE A 189 20.95 6.87 -21.65
C ILE A 189 20.39 6.46 -23.03
N VAL A 190 19.09 6.63 -23.24
CA VAL A 190 18.44 6.29 -24.51
C VAL A 190 18.84 7.34 -25.57
N PRO A 191 19.34 6.92 -26.75
CA PRO A 191 19.66 7.83 -27.85
C PRO A 191 18.48 8.75 -28.18
N ASP A 192 18.80 9.98 -28.57
CA ASP A 192 17.83 11.03 -28.90
C ASP A 192 16.85 11.42 -27.77
N CYS A 193 17.05 10.90 -26.56
CA CYS A 193 16.29 11.29 -25.37
C CYS A 193 17.13 12.21 -24.47
N GLY A 194 16.56 13.36 -24.12
CA GLY A 194 17.13 14.34 -23.19
C GLY A 194 16.21 14.70 -22.02
N TRP A 195 16.50 15.84 -21.39
CA TRP A 195 15.68 16.42 -20.32
C TRP A 195 14.28 16.78 -20.83
N GLY A 196 13.23 16.30 -20.16
CA GLY A 196 11.83 16.54 -20.53
C GLY A 196 11.32 15.65 -21.66
N THR A 197 12.06 14.60 -22.04
CA THR A 197 11.60 13.66 -23.07
C THR A 197 10.44 12.81 -22.55
N PRO A 198 9.30 12.80 -23.27
CA PRO A 198 8.16 12.00 -22.87
C PRO A 198 8.41 10.48 -22.87
N VAL A 199 7.71 9.73 -22.02
CA VAL A 199 7.88 8.26 -21.92
C VAL A 199 7.53 7.55 -23.23
N HIS A 200 6.52 8.02 -23.98
CA HIS A 200 6.16 7.43 -25.26
C HIS A 200 7.31 7.55 -26.30
N HIS A 201 8.03 8.67 -26.32
CA HIS A 201 9.18 8.83 -27.21
C HIS A 201 10.35 7.94 -26.78
N ILE A 202 10.57 7.78 -25.47
CA ILE A 202 11.53 6.79 -24.95
C ILE A 202 11.15 5.38 -25.45
N ALA A 203 9.86 5.02 -25.44
CA ALA A 203 9.39 3.72 -25.91
C ALA A 203 9.67 3.51 -27.41
N GLU A 204 9.43 4.53 -28.24
CA GLU A 204 9.75 4.51 -29.69
C GLU A 204 11.23 4.23 -29.92
N GLN A 205 12.12 4.96 -29.25
CA GLN A 205 13.57 4.78 -29.36
C GLN A 205 14.02 3.40 -28.88
N LEU A 206 13.43 2.88 -27.79
CA LEU A 206 13.69 1.53 -27.33
C LEU A 206 13.23 0.45 -28.33
N GLY A 207 12.23 0.74 -29.15
CA GLY A 207 11.78 -0.15 -30.23
C GLY A 207 12.82 -0.32 -31.34
N MET A 208 13.70 0.67 -31.52
CA MET A 208 14.79 0.67 -32.51
C MET A 208 16.15 0.31 -31.90
N ALA A 209 16.28 0.38 -30.58
CA ALA A 209 17.48 0.04 -29.84
C ALA A 209 17.86 -1.45 -29.92
N ASP A 210 19.11 -1.78 -29.61
CA ASP A 210 19.54 -3.17 -29.43
C ASP A 210 19.02 -3.76 -28.10
N ALA A 211 19.03 -5.09 -28.00
CA ALA A 211 18.54 -5.81 -26.83
C ALA A 211 19.32 -5.51 -25.54
N GLY A 212 20.60 -5.16 -25.66
CA GLY A 212 21.46 -4.79 -24.52
C GLY A 212 21.02 -3.49 -23.89
N LEU A 213 20.82 -2.45 -24.71
CA LEU A 213 20.30 -1.16 -24.22
C LEU A 213 18.90 -1.30 -23.61
N ARG A 214 17.97 -2.03 -24.28
CA ARG A 214 16.63 -2.30 -23.73
C ARG A 214 16.73 -2.97 -22.36
N THR A 215 17.59 -3.97 -22.23
CA THR A 215 17.78 -4.70 -20.98
C THR A 215 18.32 -3.80 -19.87
N LEU A 216 19.31 -2.96 -20.18
CA LEU A 216 19.89 -2.02 -19.22
C LEU A 216 18.87 -0.99 -18.73
N VAL A 217 18.09 -0.39 -19.63
CA VAL A 217 17.05 0.61 -19.29
C VAL A 217 15.95 -0.01 -18.41
N LEU A 218 15.47 -1.21 -18.77
CA LEU A 218 14.47 -1.92 -17.97
C LEU A 218 15.02 -2.38 -16.61
N ALA A 219 16.29 -2.80 -16.55
CA ALA A 219 16.94 -3.17 -15.29
C ALA A 219 17.09 -1.96 -14.35
N LEU A 220 17.51 -0.81 -14.88
CA LEU A 220 17.66 0.43 -14.10
C LEU A 220 16.32 0.98 -13.60
N THR A 221 15.29 0.98 -14.45
CA THR A 221 13.94 1.40 -14.02
C THR A 221 13.35 0.44 -12.99
N LEU A 222 13.49 -0.88 -13.18
CA LEU A 222 13.08 -1.88 -12.19
C LEU A 222 13.86 -1.73 -10.86
N LEU A 223 15.16 -1.45 -10.91
CA LEU A 223 15.98 -1.22 -9.74
C LEU A 223 15.50 0.02 -8.96
N GLY A 224 15.31 1.15 -9.64
CA GLY A 224 14.91 2.40 -9.01
C GLY A 224 13.49 2.36 -8.44
N PHE A 225 12.51 2.01 -9.27
CA PHE A 225 11.12 1.90 -8.82
C PHE A 225 10.91 0.73 -7.87
N GLY A 226 11.60 -0.40 -8.07
CA GLY A 226 11.57 -1.54 -7.15
C GLY A 226 12.14 -1.21 -5.77
N MET A 227 13.25 -0.47 -5.70
CA MET A 227 13.80 0.01 -4.42
C MET A 227 12.80 0.90 -3.68
N LYS A 228 12.08 1.77 -4.41
CA LYS A 228 11.02 2.63 -3.86
C LYS A 228 9.79 1.84 -3.42
N ALA A 229 9.39 0.82 -4.18
CA ALA A 229 8.25 -0.05 -3.86
C ALA A 229 8.54 -0.96 -2.65
N GLY A 230 9.79 -1.16 -2.28
CA GLY A 230 10.18 -2.05 -1.19
C GLY A 230 10.40 -3.49 -1.63
N MET A 231 10.80 -3.69 -2.89
CA MET A 231 11.18 -4.97 -3.47
C MET A 231 12.37 -5.62 -2.74
N PHE A 232 12.36 -6.94 -2.55
CA PHE A 232 13.50 -7.65 -1.97
C PHE A 232 14.70 -7.66 -2.94
N PRO A 233 15.96 -7.52 -2.46
CA PRO A 233 16.41 -7.38 -1.07
C PRO A 233 16.46 -5.93 -0.56
N LEU A 234 16.08 -4.94 -1.37
CA LEU A 234 16.32 -3.52 -1.09
C LEU A 234 15.30 -2.93 -0.10
N GLY A 235 14.04 -3.40 -0.12
CA GLY A 235 12.99 -2.89 0.74
C GLY A 235 13.25 -3.07 2.23
N GLN A 236 13.85 -4.20 2.62
CA GLN A 236 14.22 -4.47 4.02
C GLN A 236 15.32 -3.53 4.53
N LEU A 237 16.05 -2.83 3.65
CA LEU A 237 17.12 -1.94 4.05
C LEU A 237 16.59 -0.64 4.66
N TRP A 238 15.55 -0.04 4.08
CA TRP A 238 15.07 1.26 4.55
C TRP A 238 13.70 1.21 5.20
N LEU A 239 12.79 0.36 4.71
CA LEU A 239 11.36 0.44 4.99
C LEU A 239 11.04 0.13 6.46
N PRO A 240 11.52 -0.97 7.07
CA PRO A 240 11.28 -1.24 8.48
C PRO A 240 11.90 -0.19 9.41
N ASP A 241 13.07 0.33 9.04
CA ASP A 241 13.79 1.31 9.84
C ASP A 241 13.06 2.66 9.82
N ALA A 242 12.71 3.18 8.64
CA ALA A 242 11.97 4.43 8.47
C ALA A 242 10.57 4.40 9.14
N HIS A 243 9.80 3.34 8.91
CA HIS A 243 8.46 3.20 9.49
C HIS A 243 8.48 3.06 11.00
N SER A 244 9.50 2.42 11.56
CA SER A 244 9.57 2.23 13.01
C SER A 244 9.72 3.54 13.77
N VAL A 245 10.38 4.54 13.18
CA VAL A 245 10.73 5.80 13.86
C VAL A 245 9.85 6.98 13.47
N ALA A 246 9.30 7.00 12.25
CA ALA A 246 8.49 8.13 11.79
C ALA A 246 7.22 8.32 12.64
N PRO A 247 6.62 9.51 12.74
CA PRO A 247 5.29 9.68 13.32
C PRO A 247 4.28 8.74 12.64
N SER A 248 3.32 8.19 13.40
CA SER A 248 2.37 7.19 12.86
C SER A 248 1.53 7.64 11.66
N PRO A 249 1.00 8.88 11.57
CA PRO A 249 0.33 9.34 10.34
C PRO A 249 1.27 9.42 9.14
N ILE A 250 2.55 9.74 9.35
CA ILE A 250 3.56 9.70 8.28
C ILE A 250 3.81 8.25 7.86
N SER A 251 3.87 7.32 8.82
CA SER A 251 3.99 5.89 8.52
C SER A 251 2.79 5.36 7.71
N ALA A 252 1.58 5.87 7.96
CA ALA A 252 0.40 5.59 7.15
C ALA A 252 0.58 6.09 5.71
N LEU A 253 1.07 7.31 5.50
CA LEU A 253 1.36 7.84 4.15
C LEU A 253 2.48 7.09 3.44
N LEU A 254 3.57 6.79 4.13
CA LEU A 254 4.72 6.07 3.56
C LEU A 254 4.29 4.70 3.03
N SER A 255 3.52 3.95 3.80
CA SER A 255 3.09 2.59 3.41
C SER A 255 1.89 2.64 2.46
N GLY A 256 0.92 3.49 2.81
CA GLY A 256 -0.35 3.67 2.14
C GLY A 256 -0.21 4.26 0.74
N LEU A 257 0.70 5.21 0.55
CA LEU A 257 0.82 5.99 -0.68
C LEU A 257 2.22 5.97 -1.29
N MET A 258 3.27 6.24 -0.51
CA MET A 258 4.62 6.40 -1.09
C MET A 258 5.11 5.11 -1.76
N LEU A 259 4.86 3.93 -1.19
CA LEU A 259 5.18 2.66 -1.86
C LEU A 259 4.46 2.48 -3.20
N LYS A 260 3.25 3.07 -3.34
CA LYS A 260 2.44 2.98 -4.56
C LYS A 260 3.06 3.82 -5.67
N THR A 261 3.82 4.87 -5.37
CA THR A 261 4.58 5.61 -6.41
C THR A 261 5.62 4.73 -7.10
N GLY A 262 6.28 3.82 -6.37
CA GLY A 262 7.18 2.83 -6.95
C GLY A 262 6.43 1.82 -7.82
N ILE A 263 5.29 1.32 -7.34
CA ILE A 263 4.42 0.42 -8.12
C ILE A 263 3.89 1.09 -9.38
N PHE A 264 3.48 2.36 -9.30
CA PHE A 264 3.03 3.16 -10.42
C PHE A 264 4.12 3.23 -11.50
N GLY A 265 5.36 3.57 -11.12
CA GLY A 265 6.49 3.57 -12.04
C GLY A 265 6.81 2.21 -12.64
N MET A 266 6.73 1.12 -11.86
CA MET A 266 6.88 -0.24 -12.39
C MET A 266 5.80 -0.58 -13.44
N ILE A 267 4.55 -0.20 -13.21
CA ILE A 267 3.47 -0.44 -14.18
C ILE A 267 3.66 0.44 -15.42
N ARG A 268 3.98 1.73 -15.26
CA ARG A 268 4.30 2.63 -16.37
C ARG A 268 5.42 2.09 -17.25
N THR A 269 6.51 1.64 -16.64
CA THR A 269 7.65 1.10 -17.38
C THR A 269 7.32 -0.21 -18.09
N LEU A 270 6.60 -1.13 -17.45
CA LEU A 270 6.31 -2.44 -18.04
C LEU A 270 5.16 -2.44 -19.06
N PHE A 271 4.23 -1.47 -18.99
CA PHE A 271 3.00 -1.45 -19.82
C PHE A 271 2.89 -0.27 -20.78
N TRP A 272 3.65 0.82 -20.58
CA TRP A 272 3.72 1.96 -21.52
C TRP A 272 5.09 2.10 -22.18
N MET A 273 6.18 1.94 -21.42
CA MET A 273 7.54 2.17 -21.94
C MET A 273 8.09 0.98 -22.72
N MET A 274 7.69 -0.26 -22.40
CA MET A 274 8.07 -1.43 -23.18
C MET A 274 7.37 -1.40 -24.54
N PRO A 275 8.11 -1.30 -25.66
CA PRO A 275 7.49 -1.14 -26.97
C PRO A 275 6.75 -2.41 -27.41
N ASP A 276 5.64 -2.23 -28.14
CA ASP A 276 4.85 -3.33 -28.70
C ASP A 276 5.62 -4.15 -29.75
N SER A 277 6.67 -3.58 -30.35
CA SER A 277 7.59 -4.26 -31.27
C SER A 277 8.57 -5.20 -30.57
N MET A 278 8.66 -5.19 -29.24
CA MET A 278 9.57 -6.04 -28.49
C MET A 278 9.24 -7.53 -28.71
N PRO A 279 10.24 -8.41 -28.91
CA PRO A 279 10.01 -9.84 -29.07
C PRO A 279 9.24 -10.42 -27.88
N ALA A 280 8.24 -11.25 -28.18
CA ALA A 280 7.39 -11.93 -27.18
C ALA A 280 8.21 -12.65 -26.10
N GLN A 281 9.35 -13.25 -26.46
CA GLN A 281 10.25 -13.92 -25.53
C GLN A 281 10.91 -12.95 -24.53
N GLU A 282 11.31 -11.75 -24.96
CA GLU A 282 11.86 -10.72 -24.07
C GLU A 282 10.79 -10.23 -23.09
N VAL A 283 9.57 -10.00 -23.58
CA VAL A 283 8.41 -9.63 -22.75
C VAL A 283 8.13 -10.68 -21.67
N GLN A 284 8.12 -11.96 -22.06
CA GLN A 284 7.96 -13.07 -21.12
C GLN A 284 9.12 -13.14 -20.12
N ALA A 285 10.36 -12.96 -20.56
CA ALA A 285 11.52 -12.99 -19.65
C ALA A 285 11.41 -11.90 -18.55
N TRP A 286 10.99 -10.69 -18.93
CA TRP A 286 10.74 -9.61 -17.96
C TRP A 286 9.56 -9.91 -17.04
N GLY A 287 8.44 -10.40 -17.58
CA GLY A 287 7.29 -10.82 -16.78
C GLY A 287 7.66 -11.90 -15.75
N MET A 288 8.45 -12.90 -16.16
CA MET A 288 8.97 -13.96 -15.29
C MET A 288 9.89 -13.39 -14.20
N LEU A 289 10.85 -12.54 -14.57
CA LEU A 289 11.77 -11.92 -13.63
C LEU A 289 11.03 -11.13 -12.55
N VAL A 290 10.07 -10.28 -12.95
CA VAL A 290 9.24 -9.50 -12.04
C VAL A 290 8.38 -10.42 -11.15
N ALA A 291 7.82 -11.49 -11.70
CA ALA A 291 7.04 -12.46 -10.92
C ALA A 291 7.89 -13.20 -9.87
N VAL A 292 9.10 -13.64 -10.23
CA VAL A 292 10.07 -14.28 -9.32
C VAL A 292 10.43 -13.32 -8.18
N ILE A 293 10.73 -12.08 -8.51
CA ILE A 293 10.99 -11.03 -7.52
C ILE A 293 9.77 -10.83 -6.60
N GLY A 294 8.56 -10.80 -7.17
CA GLY A 294 7.31 -10.66 -6.43
C GLY A 294 7.09 -11.78 -5.42
N VAL A 295 7.25 -13.04 -5.84
CA VAL A 295 7.06 -14.20 -4.96
C VAL A 295 8.12 -14.28 -3.85
N ILE A 296 9.37 -13.91 -4.15
CA ILE A 296 10.43 -13.80 -3.13
C ILE A 296 10.10 -12.69 -2.14
N THR A 297 9.68 -11.52 -2.64
CA THR A 297 9.35 -10.35 -1.82
C THR A 297 8.18 -10.63 -0.90
N LEU A 298 7.09 -11.25 -1.39
CA LEU A 298 5.91 -11.53 -0.57
C LEU A 298 6.22 -12.52 0.56
N PHE A 299 6.98 -13.57 0.25
CA PHE A 299 7.28 -14.63 1.20
C PHE A 299 8.26 -14.14 2.27
N ILE A 300 9.38 -13.54 1.86
CA ILE A 300 10.40 -13.04 2.78
C ILE A 300 9.83 -11.91 3.65
N GLY A 301 9.14 -10.93 3.06
CA GLY A 301 8.57 -9.81 3.82
C GLY A 301 7.59 -10.27 4.90
N THR A 302 6.69 -11.20 4.56
CA THR A 302 5.71 -11.74 5.52
C THR A 302 6.37 -12.59 6.59
N SER A 303 7.37 -13.41 6.23
CA SER A 303 8.17 -14.20 7.16
C SER A 303 8.92 -13.31 8.18
N GLN A 304 9.54 -12.23 7.71
CA GLN A 304 10.23 -11.25 8.55
C GLN A 304 9.25 -10.49 9.46
N SER A 305 8.04 -10.21 8.99
CA SER A 305 6.99 -9.55 9.77
C SER A 305 6.58 -10.35 11.00
N LEU A 306 6.34 -11.67 10.84
CA LEU A 306 5.92 -12.55 11.92
C LEU A 306 6.93 -12.59 13.09
N LYS A 307 8.22 -12.37 12.79
CA LYS A 307 9.30 -12.34 13.77
C LYS A 307 9.30 -11.07 14.64
N GLN A 308 8.77 -9.95 14.14
CA GLN A 308 8.90 -8.67 14.82
C GLN A 308 8.10 -8.59 16.13
N VAL A 309 8.66 -7.86 17.10
CA VAL A 309 8.02 -7.54 18.38
C VAL A 309 7.53 -6.09 18.41
N ASP A 310 8.16 -5.18 17.66
CA ASP A 310 7.66 -3.81 17.47
C ASP A 310 6.50 -3.80 16.45
N ALA A 311 5.34 -3.26 16.86
CA ALA A 311 4.12 -3.25 16.06
C ALA A 311 4.25 -2.47 14.74
N LYS A 312 5.04 -1.39 14.71
CA LYS A 312 5.27 -0.59 13.50
C LYS A 312 6.24 -1.29 12.56
N ARG A 313 7.29 -1.91 13.10
CA ARG A 313 8.22 -2.76 12.31
C ARG A 313 7.49 -3.95 11.72
N LEU A 314 6.61 -4.60 12.48
CA LEU A 314 5.73 -5.66 11.99
C LEU A 314 4.87 -5.15 10.82
N ASN A 315 4.18 -4.02 10.98
CA ASN A 315 3.38 -3.45 9.89
C ASN A 315 4.20 -3.08 8.65
N ALA A 316 5.45 -2.63 8.84
CA ALA A 316 6.39 -2.30 7.76
C ALA A 316 6.83 -3.54 6.97
N TYR A 317 7.28 -4.60 7.64
CA TYR A 317 7.65 -5.86 6.97
C TYR A 317 6.45 -6.52 6.28
N SER A 318 5.27 -6.53 6.91
CA SER A 318 4.08 -7.03 6.25
C SER A 318 3.65 -6.16 5.07
N SER A 319 4.03 -4.87 5.01
CA SER A 319 3.86 -4.05 3.80
C SER A 319 4.77 -4.50 2.66
N ILE A 320 6.02 -4.87 2.95
CA ILE A 320 6.89 -5.54 1.95
C ILE A 320 6.19 -6.80 1.43
N GLY A 321 5.64 -7.61 2.35
CA GLY A 321 4.86 -8.81 2.02
C GLY A 321 3.70 -8.54 1.05
N GLN A 322 2.86 -7.53 1.36
CA GLN A 322 1.73 -7.16 0.51
C GLN A 322 2.16 -6.55 -0.84
N ILE A 323 3.22 -5.74 -0.87
CA ILE A 323 3.77 -5.23 -2.13
C ILE A 323 4.25 -6.39 -3.03
N GLY A 324 4.83 -7.43 -2.46
CA GLY A 324 5.23 -8.62 -3.23
C GLY A 324 4.06 -9.28 -3.97
N TYR A 325 2.83 -9.26 -3.43
CA TYR A 325 1.65 -9.74 -4.16
C TYR A 325 1.37 -8.87 -5.40
N ILE A 326 1.49 -7.55 -5.28
CA ILE A 326 1.29 -6.62 -6.39
C ILE A 326 2.34 -6.86 -7.47
N ILE A 327 3.62 -6.99 -7.07
CA ILE A 327 4.72 -7.26 -7.99
C ILE A 327 4.54 -8.62 -8.69
N LEU A 328 4.13 -9.67 -7.95
CA LEU A 328 3.81 -10.97 -8.54
C LEU A 328 2.71 -10.83 -9.61
N ALA A 329 1.64 -10.12 -9.30
CA ALA A 329 0.52 -9.89 -10.21
C ALA A 329 0.93 -9.11 -11.47
N ILE A 330 1.75 -8.06 -11.32
CA ILE A 330 2.32 -7.29 -12.43
C ILE A 330 3.17 -8.21 -13.33
N GLY A 331 4.03 -9.04 -12.74
CA GLY A 331 4.87 -9.99 -13.47
C GLY A 331 4.05 -11.05 -14.21
N CYS A 332 3.05 -11.64 -13.56
CA CYS A 332 2.08 -12.55 -14.20
C CYS A 332 1.39 -11.88 -15.39
N ALA A 333 0.84 -10.68 -15.18
CA ALA A 333 0.14 -9.94 -16.23
C ALA A 333 1.05 -9.68 -17.43
N ARG A 334 2.29 -9.24 -17.20
CA ARG A 334 3.22 -8.95 -18.29
C ARG A 334 3.68 -10.22 -19.00
N PHE A 335 3.93 -11.31 -18.27
CA PHE A 335 4.29 -12.61 -18.85
C PHE A 335 3.18 -13.13 -19.77
N TYR A 336 1.93 -13.10 -19.31
CA TYR A 336 0.78 -13.60 -20.06
C TYR A 336 0.48 -12.76 -21.31
N LEU A 337 0.77 -11.45 -21.30
CA LEU A 337 0.67 -10.59 -22.47
C LEU A 337 1.72 -10.89 -23.55
N GLY A 338 2.92 -11.34 -23.15
CA GLY A 338 3.93 -11.80 -24.10
C GLY A 338 3.71 -13.25 -24.56
N ALA A 339 2.74 -13.95 -23.99
CA ALA A 339 2.42 -15.34 -24.31
C ALA A 339 1.40 -15.43 -25.45
N ASN A 340 0.56 -16.46 -25.44
CA ASN A 340 -0.51 -16.60 -26.43
C ASN A 340 -1.77 -15.81 -26.01
N ASN A 341 -2.63 -15.52 -26.99
CA ASN A 341 -3.90 -14.83 -26.74
C ASN A 341 -4.82 -15.57 -25.74
N ALA A 342 -4.64 -16.88 -25.55
CA ALA A 342 -5.41 -17.67 -24.60
C ALA A 342 -5.13 -17.28 -23.13
N LEU A 343 -3.95 -16.73 -22.82
CA LEU A 343 -3.59 -16.28 -21.47
C LEU A 343 -3.95 -14.82 -21.18
N HIS A 344 -4.44 -14.05 -22.16
CA HIS A 344 -4.81 -12.64 -21.96
C HIS A 344 -5.92 -12.44 -20.93
N THR A 345 -6.84 -13.38 -20.78
CA THR A 345 -7.87 -13.34 -19.73
C THR A 345 -7.24 -13.49 -18.34
N LEU A 346 -6.19 -14.30 -18.19
CA LEU A 346 -5.42 -14.38 -16.94
C LEU A 346 -4.57 -13.14 -16.72
N ALA A 347 -4.08 -12.49 -17.78
CA ALA A 347 -3.41 -11.20 -17.68
C ALA A 347 -4.35 -10.11 -17.13
N LEU A 348 -5.59 -10.08 -17.62
CA LEU A 348 -6.65 -9.20 -17.11
C LEU A 348 -6.93 -9.48 -15.62
N LEU A 349 -7.07 -10.75 -15.23
CA LEU A 349 -7.29 -11.13 -13.84
C LEU A 349 -6.12 -10.74 -12.93
N ALA A 350 -4.89 -10.95 -13.38
CA ALA A 350 -3.68 -10.57 -12.66
C ALA A 350 -3.61 -9.04 -12.48
N MET A 351 -3.87 -8.28 -13.54
CA MET A 351 -3.88 -6.81 -13.48
C MET A 351 -5.02 -6.27 -12.60
N LEU A 352 -6.22 -6.85 -12.67
CA LEU A 352 -7.32 -6.54 -11.76
C LEU A 352 -6.91 -6.81 -10.31
N GLY A 353 -6.26 -7.96 -10.06
CA GLY A 353 -5.73 -8.31 -8.74
C GLY A 353 -4.72 -7.29 -8.22
N ALA A 354 -3.76 -6.89 -9.05
CA ALA A 354 -2.79 -5.85 -8.73
C ALA A 354 -3.48 -4.52 -8.39
N PHE A 355 -4.42 -4.08 -9.22
CA PHE A 355 -5.19 -2.86 -9.06
C PHE A 355 -5.99 -2.85 -7.75
N LEU A 356 -6.80 -3.89 -7.50
CA LEU A 356 -7.56 -4.01 -6.27
C LEU A 356 -6.63 -4.09 -5.05
N HIS A 357 -5.50 -4.80 -5.14
CA HIS A 357 -4.57 -4.90 -4.03
C HIS A 357 -3.87 -3.57 -3.74
N VAL A 358 -3.57 -2.74 -4.74
CA VAL A 358 -3.07 -1.37 -4.55
C VAL A 358 -4.05 -0.56 -3.71
N LEU A 359 -5.34 -0.55 -4.09
CA LEU A 359 -6.39 0.19 -3.39
C LEU A 359 -6.57 -0.32 -1.96
N ASN A 360 -6.71 -1.63 -1.81
CA ASN A 360 -6.94 -2.25 -0.51
C ASN A 360 -5.74 -2.01 0.42
N HIS A 361 -4.52 -2.25 -0.07
CA HIS A 361 -3.29 -2.06 0.69
C HIS A 361 -3.10 -0.61 1.14
N ALA A 362 -3.50 0.37 0.33
CA ALA A 362 -3.47 1.76 0.75
C ALA A 362 -4.39 2.03 1.94
N ILE A 363 -5.62 1.54 1.91
CA ILE A 363 -6.62 1.78 2.95
C ILE A 363 -6.31 1.00 4.24
N PHE A 364 -6.18 -0.33 4.17
CA PHE A 364 -6.02 -1.14 5.39
C PHE A 364 -4.66 -0.91 6.07
N LYS A 365 -3.58 -0.58 5.34
CA LYS A 365 -2.30 -0.25 5.98
C LYS A 365 -2.32 1.11 6.64
N SER A 366 -2.90 2.10 5.98
CA SER A 366 -3.08 3.40 6.60
C SER A 366 -3.84 3.24 7.92
N LEU A 367 -4.94 2.48 7.89
CA LEU A 367 -5.73 2.18 9.08
C LEU A 367 -4.92 1.48 10.18
N LEU A 368 -4.15 0.43 9.85
CA LEU A 368 -3.30 -0.28 10.81
C LEU A 368 -2.24 0.62 11.44
N PHE A 369 -1.59 1.50 10.67
CA PHE A 369 -0.63 2.45 11.20
C PHE A 369 -1.29 3.51 12.10
N LEU A 370 -2.50 3.98 11.77
CA LEU A 370 -3.24 4.89 12.64
C LEU A 370 -3.76 4.21 13.92
N CYS A 371 -4.13 2.93 13.86
CA CYS A 371 -4.48 2.15 15.05
C CYS A 371 -3.27 1.94 15.97
N VAL A 372 -2.12 1.52 15.43
CA VAL A 372 -0.87 1.43 16.21
C VAL A 372 -0.45 2.79 16.73
N GLY A 373 -0.65 3.87 15.96
CA GLY A 373 -0.42 5.24 16.43
C GLY A 373 -1.30 5.62 17.62
N SER A 374 -2.55 5.18 17.65
CA SER A 374 -3.47 5.45 18.76
C SER A 374 -3.06 4.68 20.02
N VAL A 375 -2.60 3.44 19.86
CA VAL A 375 -2.02 2.65 20.96
C VAL A 375 -0.74 3.30 21.47
N GLN A 376 0.15 3.73 20.58
CA GLN A 376 1.38 4.42 20.98
C GLN A 376 1.09 5.76 21.69
N TYR A 377 0.07 6.49 21.24
CA TYR A 377 -0.32 7.77 21.81
C TYR A 377 -0.67 7.64 23.30
N THR A 378 -1.44 6.62 23.67
CA THR A 378 -1.96 6.45 25.05
C THR A 378 -1.04 5.60 25.92
N THR A 379 -0.38 4.60 25.35
CA THR A 379 0.48 3.68 26.12
C THR A 379 1.95 4.09 26.16
N GLY A 380 2.37 5.04 25.32
CA GLY A 380 3.78 5.45 25.17
C GLY A 380 4.69 4.39 24.52
N THR A 381 4.16 3.22 24.14
CA THR A 381 4.96 2.12 23.59
C THR A 381 4.31 1.48 22.37
N LYS A 382 5.14 0.83 21.56
CA LYS A 382 4.76 0.03 20.38
C LYS A 382 5.31 -1.40 20.47
N ASP A 383 5.84 -1.76 21.63
CA ASP A 383 6.44 -3.05 21.93
C ASP A 383 5.35 -4.06 22.32
N LEU A 384 5.12 -5.07 21.46
CA LEU A 384 4.11 -6.11 21.69
C LEU A 384 4.43 -7.02 22.89
N ASP A 385 5.68 -7.03 23.38
CA ASP A 385 6.02 -7.72 24.62
C ASP A 385 5.61 -6.91 25.86
N LYS A 386 5.30 -5.61 25.71
CA LYS A 386 4.84 -4.72 26.79
C LYS A 386 3.35 -4.39 26.72
N LEU A 387 2.67 -4.76 25.64
CA LEU A 387 1.24 -4.48 25.42
C LEU A 387 0.37 -5.71 25.75
N GLY A 388 -0.92 -5.45 26.00
CA GLY A 388 -1.96 -6.47 26.17
C GLY A 388 -3.21 -5.95 26.87
N GLY A 389 -4.33 -6.65 26.73
CA GLY A 389 -5.59 -6.33 27.41
C GLY A 389 -6.25 -5.00 27.02
N LEU A 390 -5.80 -4.34 25.94
CA LEU A 390 -6.30 -3.01 25.58
C LEU A 390 -7.72 -2.99 25.04
N PHE A 391 -8.34 -4.14 24.76
CA PHE A 391 -9.74 -4.18 24.30
C PHE A 391 -10.69 -3.53 25.32
N ALA A 392 -10.45 -3.75 26.63
CA ALA A 392 -11.27 -3.18 27.69
C ALA A 392 -11.10 -1.66 27.84
N LEU A 393 -9.94 -1.13 27.45
CA LEU A 393 -9.57 0.29 27.66
C LEU A 393 -9.80 1.14 26.39
N MET A 394 -9.65 0.54 25.21
CA MET A 394 -9.77 1.19 23.90
C MET A 394 -10.64 0.35 22.94
N PRO A 395 -11.91 0.06 23.27
CA PRO A 395 -12.75 -0.88 22.53
C PRO A 395 -13.01 -0.46 21.08
N ILE A 396 -13.15 0.85 20.82
CA ILE A 396 -13.41 1.36 19.47
C ILE A 396 -12.15 1.17 18.62
N THR A 397 -10.99 1.56 19.14
CA THR A 397 -9.71 1.33 18.45
C THR A 397 -9.46 -0.16 18.22
N ALA A 398 -9.80 -1.03 19.18
CA ALA A 398 -9.68 -2.47 19.03
C ALA A 398 -10.56 -3.01 17.89
N ILE A 399 -11.86 -2.68 17.85
CA ILE A 399 -12.77 -3.12 16.78
C ILE A 399 -12.26 -2.67 15.41
N ILE A 400 -11.85 -1.40 15.28
CA ILE A 400 -11.33 -0.86 14.02
C ILE A 400 -10.03 -1.56 13.60
N ALA A 401 -9.12 -1.81 14.54
CA ALA A 401 -7.90 -2.57 14.27
C ALA A 401 -8.20 -4.01 13.85
N GLY A 402 -9.23 -4.64 14.42
CA GLY A 402 -9.73 -5.97 14.04
C GLY A 402 -10.21 -6.02 12.60
N VAL A 403 -11.04 -5.04 12.17
CA VAL A 403 -11.49 -4.92 10.77
C VAL A 403 -10.29 -4.84 9.83
N ALA A 404 -9.30 -4.00 10.15
CA ALA A 404 -8.11 -3.84 9.33
C ALA A 404 -7.24 -5.11 9.29
N ALA A 405 -7.11 -5.80 10.43
CA ALA A 405 -6.35 -7.06 10.57
C ALA A 405 -6.98 -8.21 9.78
N ILE A 406 -8.31 -8.32 9.78
CA ILE A 406 -9.05 -9.32 9.00
C ILE A 406 -8.94 -9.00 7.50
N ALA A 407 -9.08 -7.72 7.13
CA ALA A 407 -8.96 -7.28 5.75
C ALA A 407 -7.58 -7.55 5.14
N VAL A 408 -6.49 -7.15 5.80
CA VAL A 408 -5.12 -7.43 5.31
C VAL A 408 -4.80 -8.93 5.25
N SER A 409 -5.41 -9.72 6.13
CA SER A 409 -5.22 -11.18 6.13
C SER A 409 -5.88 -11.84 4.93
N GLY A 410 -6.84 -11.18 4.29
CA GLY A 410 -7.59 -11.73 3.16
C GLY A 410 -8.61 -12.76 3.59
N VAL A 411 -9.28 -12.53 4.71
CA VAL A 411 -10.40 -13.38 5.15
C VAL A 411 -11.60 -13.16 4.21
N PRO A 412 -12.33 -14.24 3.84
CA PRO A 412 -13.58 -14.16 3.09
C PRO A 412 -14.48 -12.97 3.45
N ALA A 413 -15.08 -12.35 2.42
CA ALA A 413 -15.93 -11.16 2.48
C ALA A 413 -15.26 -9.81 2.82
N PHE A 414 -13.95 -9.78 3.11
CA PHE A 414 -13.22 -8.52 3.27
C PHE A 414 -12.38 -8.19 2.03
N SER A 415 -12.05 -6.90 1.88
CA SER A 415 -11.40 -6.35 0.68
C SER A 415 -10.13 -7.10 0.25
N GLY A 416 -9.28 -7.50 1.20
CA GLY A 416 -8.05 -8.22 0.90
C GLY A 416 -8.28 -9.58 0.24
N PHE A 417 -9.40 -10.26 0.51
CA PHE A 417 -9.71 -11.57 -0.08
C PHE A 417 -9.84 -11.45 -1.60
N THR A 418 -10.71 -10.56 -2.08
CA THR A 418 -10.96 -10.36 -3.52
C THR A 418 -9.65 -10.08 -4.26
N SER A 419 -8.81 -9.19 -3.75
CA SER A 419 -7.54 -8.88 -4.41
C SER A 419 -6.54 -10.04 -4.39
N LYS A 420 -6.30 -10.70 -3.24
CA LYS A 420 -5.35 -11.80 -3.14
C LYS A 420 -5.79 -13.02 -3.94
N TRP A 421 -7.09 -13.30 -3.93
CA TRP A 421 -7.65 -14.40 -4.70
C TRP A 421 -7.47 -14.18 -6.21
N ALA A 422 -7.45 -12.94 -6.71
CA ALA A 422 -7.23 -12.62 -8.14
C ALA A 422 -5.81 -12.94 -8.53
N ILE A 423 -4.89 -12.50 -7.69
CA ILE A 423 -3.46 -12.70 -7.88
C ILE A 423 -3.15 -14.20 -7.85
N VAL A 424 -3.61 -14.90 -6.80
CA VAL A 424 -3.44 -16.35 -6.67
C VAL A 424 -4.14 -17.08 -7.81
N GLY A 425 -5.39 -16.74 -8.14
CA GLY A 425 -6.18 -17.37 -9.18
C GLY A 425 -5.52 -17.23 -10.55
N SER A 426 -5.02 -16.03 -10.89
CA SER A 426 -4.29 -15.81 -12.14
C SER A 426 -3.02 -16.66 -12.25
N ALA A 427 -2.40 -17.00 -11.13
CA ALA A 427 -1.19 -17.82 -11.09
C ALA A 427 -1.51 -19.34 -11.11
N LEU A 428 -2.54 -19.78 -10.38
CA LEU A 428 -2.96 -21.19 -10.31
C LEU A 428 -3.64 -21.66 -11.60
N LEU A 429 -4.48 -20.81 -12.21
CA LEU A 429 -5.25 -21.16 -13.41
C LEU A 429 -4.41 -21.19 -14.69
N SER A 430 -3.15 -20.77 -14.65
CA SER A 430 -2.23 -20.90 -15.79
C SER A 430 -1.90 -22.36 -16.13
N GLY A 431 -2.05 -23.27 -15.16
CA GLY A 431 -1.96 -24.72 -15.36
C GLY A 431 -0.68 -25.13 -16.09
N LYS A 432 -0.81 -26.02 -17.08
CA LYS A 432 0.34 -26.50 -17.88
C LYS A 432 0.92 -25.42 -18.80
N ALA A 433 0.15 -24.39 -19.16
CA ALA A 433 0.63 -23.34 -20.06
C ALA A 433 1.76 -22.51 -19.43
N ALA A 434 1.77 -22.39 -18.10
CA ALA A 434 2.84 -21.70 -17.37
C ALA A 434 3.06 -22.32 -15.97
N GLY A 435 3.44 -23.60 -15.93
CA GLY A 435 3.43 -24.44 -14.71
C GLY A 435 4.17 -23.87 -13.50
N ILE A 436 5.23 -23.08 -13.69
CA ILE A 436 5.95 -22.42 -12.59
C ILE A 436 5.09 -21.42 -11.82
N PHE A 437 4.13 -20.76 -12.48
CA PHE A 437 3.22 -19.81 -11.81
C PHE A 437 2.26 -20.51 -10.86
N VAL A 438 1.94 -21.78 -11.08
CA VAL A 438 1.15 -22.57 -10.11
C VAL A 438 1.90 -22.67 -8.78
N ILE A 439 3.22 -22.88 -8.82
CA ILE A 439 4.07 -22.90 -7.62
C ILE A 439 4.05 -21.51 -6.95
N PHE A 440 4.15 -20.42 -7.72
CA PHE A 440 4.05 -19.06 -7.18
C PHE A 440 2.69 -18.81 -6.52
N GLY A 441 1.60 -19.29 -7.11
CA GLY A 441 0.26 -19.23 -6.54
C GLY A 441 0.15 -19.98 -5.20
N VAL A 442 0.75 -21.17 -5.10
CA VAL A 442 0.81 -21.92 -3.83
C VAL A 442 1.62 -21.18 -2.77
N ILE A 443 2.79 -20.63 -3.12
CA ILE A 443 3.59 -19.83 -2.19
C ILE A 443 2.81 -18.60 -1.74
N ALA A 444 2.09 -17.94 -2.65
CA ALA A 444 1.22 -16.81 -2.35
C ALA A 444 0.06 -17.20 -1.42
N LEU A 445 -0.53 -18.40 -1.56
CA LEU A 445 -1.54 -18.90 -0.62
C LEU A 445 -0.97 -19.15 0.78
N VAL A 446 0.15 -19.85 0.89
CA VAL A 446 0.83 -20.11 2.17
C VAL A 446 1.21 -18.79 2.85
N THR A 447 1.70 -17.82 2.07
CA THR A 447 2.03 -16.48 2.57
C THR A 447 0.79 -15.74 3.08
N SER A 448 -0.40 -15.98 2.52
CA SER A 448 -1.63 -15.37 3.02
C SER A 448 -1.99 -15.93 4.40
N ALA A 449 -1.79 -17.23 4.62
CA ALA A 449 -1.95 -17.84 5.94
C ALA A 449 -0.91 -17.31 6.95
N MET A 450 0.34 -17.08 6.53
CA MET A 450 1.36 -16.42 7.36
C MET A 450 0.99 -14.96 7.70
N THR A 451 0.33 -14.26 6.77
CA THR A 451 -0.21 -12.91 7.02
C THR A 451 -1.27 -12.97 8.11
N LEU A 452 -2.20 -13.93 8.04
CA LEU A 452 -3.19 -14.15 9.10
C LEU A 452 -2.52 -14.42 10.46
N ALA A 453 -1.54 -15.31 10.51
CA ALA A 453 -0.78 -15.58 11.74
C ALA A 453 -0.12 -14.31 12.32
N THR A 454 0.45 -13.47 11.44
CA THR A 454 1.07 -12.19 11.82
C THR A 454 0.07 -11.23 12.46
N TYR A 455 -1.14 -11.13 11.90
CA TYR A 455 -2.17 -10.21 12.40
C TYR A 455 -2.96 -10.77 13.58
N VAL A 456 -3.09 -12.09 13.70
CA VAL A 456 -3.52 -12.75 14.96
C VAL A 456 -2.54 -12.43 16.07
N LYS A 457 -1.23 -12.50 15.81
CA LYS A 457 -0.20 -12.11 16.78
C LYS A 457 -0.30 -10.62 17.16
N LEU A 458 -0.34 -9.71 16.17
CA LEU A 458 -0.42 -8.27 16.44
C LEU A 458 -1.69 -7.90 17.21
N TYR A 459 -2.85 -8.37 16.75
CA TYR A 459 -4.14 -8.08 17.38
C TYR A 459 -4.22 -8.71 18.77
N GLY A 460 -3.84 -9.99 18.88
CA GLY A 460 -3.85 -10.75 20.11
C GLY A 460 -2.97 -10.12 21.17
N MET A 461 -1.72 -9.83 20.86
CA MET A 461 -0.77 -9.25 21.82
C MET A 461 -1.08 -7.81 22.20
N THR A 462 -1.83 -7.07 21.39
CA THR A 462 -2.19 -5.69 21.68
C THR A 462 -3.48 -5.60 22.50
N PHE A 463 -4.54 -6.30 22.07
CA PHE A 463 -5.90 -6.05 22.57
C PHE A 463 -6.47 -7.17 23.43
N THR A 464 -6.25 -8.44 23.07
CA THR A 464 -6.98 -9.58 23.68
C THR A 464 -6.13 -10.46 24.58
N SER A 465 -4.80 -10.29 24.59
CA SER A 465 -3.92 -10.94 25.55
C SER A 465 -4.25 -10.44 26.95
N VAL A 466 -3.83 -11.20 27.95
CA VAL A 466 -4.04 -10.81 29.35
C VAL A 466 -3.39 -9.44 29.63
N GLY A 467 -4.06 -8.66 30.48
CA GLY A 467 -3.59 -7.34 30.89
C GLY A 467 -2.15 -7.37 31.39
N VAL A 468 -1.45 -6.27 31.17
CA VAL A 468 -0.02 -6.16 31.42
C VAL A 468 0.24 -5.17 32.54
N GLN A 469 1.24 -5.41 33.39
CA GLN A 469 1.66 -4.46 34.44
C GLN A 469 2.01 -3.07 33.87
N TRP A 470 2.31 -3.00 32.57
CA TRP A 470 2.47 -1.73 31.87
C TRP A 470 1.20 -0.87 31.94
N ASN A 471 0.02 -1.46 31.79
CA ASN A 471 -1.25 -0.73 31.79
C ASN A 471 -1.59 -0.17 33.17
N GLU A 472 -1.21 -0.86 34.25
CA GLU A 472 -1.45 -0.37 35.62
C GLU A 472 -0.66 0.90 35.95
N LYS A 473 0.45 1.12 35.24
CA LYS A 473 1.35 2.27 35.45
C LYS A 473 1.04 3.47 34.56
N ASN A 474 0.12 3.33 33.61
CA ASN A 474 -0.17 4.36 32.61
C ASN A 474 -1.68 4.63 32.60
N ASP A 475 -2.07 5.91 32.51
CA ASP A 475 -3.47 6.28 32.36
C ASP A 475 -3.91 6.04 30.91
N ILE A 476 -4.37 4.82 30.64
CA ILE A 476 -4.76 4.39 29.30
C ILE A 476 -6.27 4.52 29.16
N HIS A 477 -6.67 5.40 28.24
CA HIS A 477 -8.05 5.57 27.83
C HIS A 477 -8.14 5.58 26.30
N GLU A 478 -9.36 5.54 25.76
CA GLU A 478 -9.58 5.69 24.32
C GLU A 478 -9.07 7.07 23.83
N VAL A 479 -8.57 7.12 22.59
CA VAL A 479 -8.11 8.38 21.99
C VAL A 479 -9.28 9.31 21.68
N SER A 480 -8.99 10.60 21.51
CA SER A 480 -9.98 11.62 21.20
C SER A 480 -10.79 11.31 19.92
N LYS A 481 -12.01 11.87 19.83
CA LYS A 481 -12.90 11.70 18.65
C LYS A 481 -12.23 12.14 17.35
N ILE A 482 -11.36 13.15 17.40
CA ILE A 482 -10.58 13.66 16.26
C ILE A 482 -9.64 12.59 15.70
N MET A 483 -9.08 11.72 16.55
CA MET A 483 -8.25 10.59 16.11
C MET A 483 -9.08 9.37 15.72
N LEU A 484 -10.27 9.18 16.29
CA LEU A 484 -11.17 8.07 15.95
C LEU A 484 -11.86 8.23 14.59
N ALA A 485 -12.37 9.43 14.26
CA ALA A 485 -13.16 9.66 13.06
C ALA A 485 -12.42 9.29 11.75
N PRO A 486 -11.13 9.66 11.53
CA PRO A 486 -10.37 9.22 10.36
C PRO A 486 -10.25 7.69 10.25
N LYS A 487 -10.08 7.01 11.38
CA LYS A 487 -9.96 5.55 11.43
C LYS A 487 -11.29 4.87 11.08
N LEU A 488 -12.41 5.39 11.57
CA LEU A 488 -13.75 4.92 11.22
C LEU A 488 -14.03 5.07 9.73
N LEU A 489 -13.63 6.19 9.12
CA LEU A 489 -13.77 6.41 7.69
C LEU A 489 -12.96 5.39 6.86
N LEU A 490 -11.69 5.15 7.21
CA LEU A 490 -10.90 4.11 6.55
C LEU A 490 -11.48 2.71 6.75
N ALA A 491 -12.03 2.41 7.93
CA ALA A 491 -12.68 1.14 8.20
C ALA A 491 -13.93 0.97 7.32
N ALA A 492 -14.74 2.02 7.18
CA ALA A 492 -15.90 2.02 6.30
C ALA A 492 -15.51 1.81 4.83
N ILE A 493 -14.46 2.48 4.35
CA ILE A 493 -13.93 2.26 2.98
C ILE A 493 -13.45 0.81 2.82
N CYS A 494 -12.75 0.27 3.82
CA CYS A 494 -12.25 -1.10 3.80
C CYS A 494 -13.39 -2.14 3.73
N LEU A 495 -14.48 -1.91 4.47
CA LEU A 495 -15.69 -2.74 4.42
C LEU A 495 -16.40 -2.58 3.07
N ALA A 496 -16.51 -1.36 2.56
CA ALA A 496 -17.13 -1.11 1.26
C ALA A 496 -16.39 -1.83 0.12
N GLN A 497 -15.05 -1.81 0.15
CA GLN A 497 -14.21 -2.57 -0.78
C GLN A 497 -14.41 -4.09 -0.71
N GLY A 498 -14.76 -4.62 0.47
CA GLY A 498 -15.05 -6.04 0.66
C GLY A 498 -16.45 -6.45 0.20
N PHE A 499 -17.46 -5.67 0.59
CA PHE A 499 -18.86 -6.00 0.32
C PHE A 499 -19.32 -5.64 -1.10
N PHE A 500 -18.72 -4.61 -1.70
CA PHE A 500 -19.14 -4.09 -3.00
C PHE A 500 -18.02 -4.17 -4.06
N PRO A 501 -17.41 -5.36 -4.30
CA PRO A 501 -16.24 -5.47 -5.16
C PRO A 501 -16.53 -5.14 -6.63
N TRP A 502 -17.78 -5.27 -7.09
CA TRP A 502 -18.18 -4.89 -8.46
C TRP A 502 -17.98 -3.41 -8.76
N LEU A 503 -18.14 -2.51 -7.78
CA LEU A 503 -17.89 -1.07 -7.97
C LEU A 503 -16.45 -0.81 -8.39
N PHE A 504 -15.52 -1.59 -7.84
CA PHE A 504 -14.09 -1.47 -8.15
C PHE A 504 -13.70 -2.16 -9.46
N VAL A 505 -14.45 -3.18 -9.90
CA VAL A 505 -14.29 -3.73 -11.26
C VAL A 505 -14.82 -2.74 -12.31
N GLN A 506 -15.93 -2.05 -12.04
CA GLN A 506 -16.41 -0.98 -12.92
C GLN A 506 -15.42 0.18 -12.99
N LEU A 507 -14.83 0.56 -11.86
CA LEU A 507 -13.74 1.53 -11.83
C LEU A 507 -12.56 1.04 -12.67
N PHE A 508 -12.14 -0.21 -12.50
CA PHE A 508 -11.06 -0.80 -13.30
C PHE A 508 -11.37 -0.81 -14.80
N ALA A 509 -12.61 -1.10 -15.20
CA ALA A 509 -13.04 -1.03 -16.59
C ALA A 509 -12.88 0.37 -17.18
N ARG A 510 -13.27 1.41 -16.41
CA ARG A 510 -13.07 2.81 -16.82
C ARG A 510 -11.59 3.18 -16.90
N VAL A 511 -10.77 2.68 -15.98
CA VAL A 511 -9.32 2.85 -16.01
C VAL A 511 -8.77 2.29 -17.32
N LEU A 512 -9.10 1.05 -17.68
CA LEU A 512 -8.65 0.45 -18.94
C LEU A 512 -9.14 1.25 -20.15
N ALA A 513 -10.40 1.69 -20.15
CA ALA A 513 -10.97 2.45 -21.27
C ALA A 513 -10.37 3.86 -21.46
N THR A 514 -9.78 4.43 -20.41
CA THR A 514 -9.20 5.79 -20.40
C THR A 514 -7.68 5.77 -20.23
N SER A 515 -7.06 4.60 -20.36
CA SER A 515 -5.61 4.41 -20.43
C SER A 515 -5.19 4.24 -21.90
N GLU A 516 -3.89 4.17 -22.16
CA GLU A 516 -3.33 3.88 -23.49
C GLU A 516 -2.51 2.58 -23.51
N GLY A 517 -2.08 2.18 -24.71
CA GLY A 517 -1.18 1.05 -24.92
C GLY A 517 -1.86 -0.30 -24.67
N VAL A 518 -1.06 -1.27 -24.21
CA VAL A 518 -1.48 -2.67 -24.06
C VAL A 518 -2.66 -2.85 -23.11
N LEU A 519 -2.82 -1.96 -22.12
CA LEU A 519 -3.97 -1.99 -21.21
C LEU A 519 -5.30 -1.80 -21.95
N THR A 520 -5.33 -0.93 -22.95
CA THR A 520 -6.55 -0.61 -23.70
C THR A 520 -6.70 -1.53 -24.91
N HIS A 521 -5.62 -1.69 -25.69
CA HIS A 521 -5.64 -2.44 -26.96
C HIS A 521 -5.76 -3.95 -26.78
N THR A 522 -5.36 -4.49 -25.63
CA THR A 522 -5.41 -5.94 -25.36
C THR A 522 -6.37 -6.27 -24.22
N LEU A 523 -6.13 -5.71 -23.02
CA LEU A 523 -6.91 -6.05 -21.83
C LEU A 523 -8.30 -5.40 -21.83
N GLY A 524 -8.43 -4.21 -22.40
CA GLY A 524 -9.68 -3.45 -22.50
C GLY A 524 -10.62 -3.91 -23.63
N THR A 525 -10.20 -4.86 -24.46
CA THR A 525 -11.04 -5.35 -25.57
C THR A 525 -12.32 -6.02 -25.06
N PRO A 526 -13.48 -5.85 -25.73
CA PRO A 526 -14.73 -6.48 -25.30
C PRO A 526 -14.62 -8.00 -25.12
N GLN A 527 -13.81 -8.66 -25.94
CA GLN A 527 -13.58 -10.11 -25.91
C GLN A 527 -12.87 -10.55 -24.63
N VAL A 528 -11.78 -9.87 -24.25
CA VAL A 528 -11.03 -10.21 -23.03
C VAL A 528 -11.83 -9.76 -21.80
N PHE A 529 -12.48 -8.59 -21.86
CA PHE A 529 -13.26 -8.07 -20.74
C PHE A 529 -14.52 -8.91 -20.45
N ALA A 530 -15.14 -9.54 -21.45
CA ALA A 530 -16.27 -10.45 -21.26
C ALA A 530 -15.95 -11.67 -20.36
N SER A 531 -14.66 -11.97 -20.13
CA SER A 531 -14.24 -12.98 -19.15
C SER A 531 -14.54 -12.58 -17.70
N LEU A 532 -14.72 -11.29 -17.41
CA LEU A 532 -15.13 -10.78 -16.11
C LEU A 532 -16.63 -10.47 -16.12
N SER A 533 -17.42 -11.29 -15.43
CA SER A 533 -18.84 -11.00 -15.23
C SER A 533 -19.12 -10.50 -13.81
N GLN A 534 -20.03 -9.54 -13.71
CA GLN A 534 -20.40 -8.88 -12.47
C GLN A 534 -21.84 -9.20 -12.11
N SER A 535 -22.10 -9.39 -10.82
CA SER A 535 -23.43 -9.49 -10.26
C SER A 535 -23.47 -8.74 -8.92
N TYR A 536 -24.67 -8.45 -8.41
CA TYR A 536 -24.81 -7.92 -7.04
C TYR A 536 -24.29 -8.90 -5.98
N SER A 537 -24.23 -10.20 -6.30
CA SER A 537 -23.66 -11.23 -5.42
C SER A 537 -22.12 -11.25 -5.44
N GLY A 538 -21.47 -10.65 -6.44
CA GLY A 538 -20.01 -10.60 -6.53
C GLY A 538 -19.44 -10.57 -7.95
N ILE A 539 -18.27 -11.18 -8.11
CA ILE A 539 -17.52 -11.23 -9.38
C ILE A 539 -17.29 -12.68 -9.76
N ASN A 540 -17.49 -13.00 -11.03
CA ASN A 540 -17.12 -14.28 -11.62
C ASN A 540 -16.11 -14.06 -12.74
N PHE A 541 -15.22 -15.02 -12.91
CA PHE A 541 -14.23 -15.03 -13.96
C PHE A 541 -14.38 -16.30 -14.79
N SER A 542 -14.50 -16.18 -16.11
CA SER A 542 -14.55 -17.34 -16.99
C SER A 542 -13.22 -17.50 -17.73
N THR A 543 -12.72 -18.73 -17.74
CA THR A 543 -11.55 -19.11 -18.54
C THR A 543 -11.86 -20.43 -19.22
N HIS A 544 -11.54 -20.54 -20.52
CA HIS A 544 -11.80 -21.73 -21.34
C HIS A 544 -13.27 -22.23 -21.25
N GLY A 545 -14.25 -21.32 -21.22
CA GLY A 545 -15.67 -21.64 -21.15
C GLY A 545 -16.17 -22.13 -19.78
N SER A 546 -15.30 -22.26 -18.78
CA SER A 546 -15.67 -22.64 -17.41
C SER A 546 -15.71 -21.41 -16.51
N ALA A 547 -16.85 -21.18 -15.86
CA ALA A 547 -17.00 -20.10 -14.88
C ALA A 547 -16.34 -20.51 -13.56
N VAL A 548 -15.39 -19.70 -13.10
CA VAL A 548 -14.75 -19.80 -11.80
C VAL A 548 -15.31 -18.65 -10.95
N ALA A 549 -16.15 -19.01 -9.97
CA ALA A 549 -16.64 -18.05 -8.98
C ALA A 549 -15.45 -17.45 -8.23
N PHE A 550 -15.32 -16.14 -8.30
CA PHE A 550 -14.08 -15.45 -7.96
C PHE A 550 -14.19 -14.71 -6.63
N SER A 551 -15.27 -13.99 -6.37
CA SER A 551 -15.50 -13.36 -5.07
C SER A 551 -16.99 -13.15 -4.84
N LEU A 552 -17.57 -13.86 -3.87
CA LEU A 552 -19.00 -13.81 -3.54
C LEU A 552 -19.20 -13.38 -2.09
N PRO A 553 -18.92 -12.10 -1.74
CA PRO A 553 -18.80 -11.66 -0.35
C PRO A 553 -20.09 -11.88 0.47
N LEU A 554 -21.27 -11.64 -0.12
CA LEU A 554 -22.55 -11.85 0.57
C LEU A 554 -22.78 -13.33 0.92
N ILE A 555 -22.46 -14.23 -0.01
CA ILE A 555 -22.57 -15.68 0.21
C ILE A 555 -21.56 -16.11 1.28
N MET A 556 -20.32 -15.61 1.21
CA MET A 556 -19.29 -15.90 2.21
C MET A 556 -19.69 -15.43 3.62
N MET A 557 -20.30 -14.24 3.73
CA MET A 557 -20.84 -13.75 5.01
C MET A 557 -22.00 -14.58 5.51
N ALA A 558 -22.92 -14.98 4.62
CA ALA A 558 -24.04 -15.84 5.00
C ALA A 558 -23.52 -17.19 5.51
N MET A 559 -22.54 -17.79 4.83
CA MET A 559 -21.88 -19.03 5.27
C MET A 559 -21.18 -18.85 6.62
N LEU A 560 -20.45 -17.74 6.82
CA LEU A 560 -19.79 -17.44 8.10
C LEU A 560 -20.82 -17.23 9.22
N GLY A 561 -21.92 -16.52 8.93
CA GLY A 561 -23.02 -16.30 9.86
C GLY A 561 -23.69 -17.62 10.27
N VAL A 562 -23.98 -18.50 9.31
CA VAL A 562 -24.53 -19.84 9.60
C VAL A 562 -23.54 -20.66 10.44
N ALA A 563 -22.24 -20.64 10.11
CA ALA A 563 -21.23 -21.34 10.90
C ALA A 563 -21.13 -20.81 12.34
N LEU A 564 -21.21 -19.49 12.53
CA LEU A 564 -21.23 -18.86 13.85
C LEU A 564 -22.50 -19.19 14.63
N LEU A 565 -23.67 -19.14 13.98
CA LEU A 565 -24.95 -19.53 14.61
C LEU A 565 -24.93 -21.00 15.01
N PHE A 566 -24.40 -21.88 14.16
CA PHE A 566 -24.20 -23.29 14.48
C PHE A 566 -23.25 -23.49 15.65
N ALA A 567 -22.13 -22.75 15.71
CA ALA A 567 -21.20 -22.80 16.84
C ALA A 567 -21.83 -22.30 18.14
N VAL A 568 -22.64 -21.22 18.09
CA VAL A 568 -23.40 -20.71 19.23
C VAL A 568 -24.45 -21.72 19.68
N TRP A 569 -25.17 -22.33 18.74
CA TRP A 569 -26.14 -23.38 19.02
C TRP A 569 -25.47 -24.59 19.69
N LEU A 570 -24.35 -25.08 19.14
CA LEU A 570 -23.57 -26.18 19.70
C LEU A 570 -23.09 -25.87 21.12
N ARG A 571 -22.61 -24.65 21.36
CA ARG A 571 -22.21 -24.17 22.69
C ARG A 571 -23.37 -24.19 23.69
N LYS A 572 -24.57 -23.78 23.26
CA LYS A 572 -25.76 -23.75 24.12
C LYS A 572 -26.37 -25.14 24.33
N ALA A 573 -26.29 -26.02 23.33
CA ALA A 573 -26.84 -27.37 23.38
C ALA A 573 -26.21 -28.23 24.49
N GLY A 574 -24.97 -27.94 24.88
CA GLY A 574 -24.29 -28.63 25.97
C GLY A 574 -24.76 -28.29 27.39
N GLY A 575 -25.67 -27.31 27.57
CA GLY A 575 -26.24 -26.96 28.89
C GLY A 575 -25.25 -26.45 29.94
N ALA A 576 -23.99 -26.17 29.56
CA ALA A 576 -22.95 -25.77 30.50
C ALA A 576 -23.15 -24.33 31.00
N GLU A 577 -23.15 -24.15 32.31
CA GLU A 577 -23.21 -22.82 32.94
C GLU A 577 -21.89 -22.05 32.72
N THR A 578 -21.98 -20.80 32.28
CA THR A 578 -20.82 -19.92 32.16
C THR A 578 -20.52 -19.22 33.47
N ARG A 579 -19.32 -19.43 34.02
CA ARG A 579 -18.82 -18.69 35.19
C ARG A 579 -17.63 -17.81 34.84
N THR A 580 -17.55 -16.62 35.43
CA THR A 580 -16.34 -15.79 35.39
C THR A 580 -15.38 -16.31 36.44
N ALA A 581 -14.20 -16.74 36.02
CA ALA A 581 -13.14 -17.22 36.91
C ALA A 581 -11.82 -16.52 36.57
N PRO A 582 -10.87 -16.42 37.51
CA PRO A 582 -9.50 -16.00 37.21
C PRO A 582 -8.90 -16.84 36.07
N VAL A 583 -8.06 -16.21 35.24
CA VAL A 583 -7.39 -16.92 34.14
C VAL A 583 -6.58 -18.08 34.71
N TRP A 584 -6.67 -19.25 34.08
CA TRP A 584 -5.89 -20.41 34.49
C TRP A 584 -4.42 -20.19 34.17
N LEU A 585 -3.61 -19.97 35.21
CA LEU A 585 -2.17 -19.76 35.09
C LEU A 585 -1.39 -21.05 35.33
N CYS A 586 -1.90 -22.22 34.92
CA CYS A 586 -1.22 -23.50 35.15
C CYS A 586 -0.80 -23.74 36.62
N GLY A 587 -1.60 -23.26 37.58
CA GLY A 587 -1.32 -23.37 39.01
C GLY A 587 -0.60 -22.16 39.64
N TYR A 588 -0.19 -21.14 38.88
CA TYR A 588 0.32 -19.89 39.49
C TYR A 588 -0.81 -19.09 40.16
N GLN A 589 -0.50 -18.50 41.30
CA GLN A 589 -1.46 -17.72 42.10
C GLN A 589 -1.64 -16.28 41.59
N VAL A 590 -0.60 -15.69 40.99
CA VAL A 590 -0.58 -14.28 40.57
C VAL A 590 -0.10 -14.18 39.14
N GLN A 591 -0.83 -13.43 38.32
CA GLN A 591 -0.41 -13.12 36.96
C GLN A 591 0.71 -12.05 36.98
N ASN A 592 1.82 -12.33 36.32
CA ASN A 592 2.94 -11.40 36.20
C ASN A 592 3.63 -11.54 34.82
N ASN A 593 4.65 -10.73 34.56
CA ASN A 593 5.35 -10.75 33.28
C ASN A 593 6.19 -12.02 33.04
N MET A 594 6.36 -12.88 34.06
CA MET A 594 7.13 -14.13 33.98
C MET A 594 6.26 -15.32 33.57
N ASN A 595 4.96 -15.30 33.89
CA ASN A 595 4.03 -16.39 33.58
C ASN A 595 3.02 -16.05 32.47
N ARG A 596 3.20 -14.93 31.76
CA ARG A 596 2.44 -14.62 30.53
C ARG A 596 3.19 -15.04 29.28
N TYR A 597 2.44 -15.38 28.24
CA TYR A 597 2.99 -15.51 26.90
C TYR A 597 3.38 -14.14 26.33
N ARG A 598 4.61 -14.05 25.81
CA ARG A 598 5.14 -12.85 25.15
C ARG A 598 5.05 -12.99 23.63
N SER A 599 5.01 -11.87 22.93
CA SER A 599 5.04 -11.80 21.46
C SER A 599 6.32 -12.43 20.90
N SER A 600 7.43 -12.32 21.64
CA SER A 600 8.69 -13.02 21.38
C SER A 600 8.60 -14.55 21.41
N HIS A 601 7.60 -15.15 22.07
CA HIS A 601 7.41 -16.61 22.11
C HIS A 601 6.33 -17.13 21.15
N ILE A 602 5.42 -16.26 20.69
CA ILE A 602 4.39 -16.65 19.73
C ILE A 602 5.01 -17.12 18.40
N PHE A 603 4.64 -18.33 17.95
CA PHE A 603 5.18 -19.00 16.77
C PHE A 603 6.70 -19.28 16.81
N ASP A 604 7.30 -19.53 17.99
CA ASP A 604 8.75 -19.70 18.13
C ASP A 604 9.36 -20.78 17.21
N ALA A 605 8.75 -21.96 17.13
CA ALA A 605 9.21 -23.04 16.25
C ALA A 605 9.27 -22.59 14.77
N PHE A 606 8.23 -21.90 14.30
CA PHE A 606 8.18 -21.38 12.93
C PHE A 606 9.20 -20.26 12.71
N LYS A 607 9.40 -19.37 13.69
CA LYS A 607 10.42 -18.30 13.62
C LYS A 607 11.84 -18.88 13.55
N LYS A 608 12.12 -19.94 14.30
CA LYS A 608 13.40 -20.68 14.26
C LYS A 608 13.62 -21.31 12.89
N PHE A 609 12.60 -21.97 12.33
CA PHE A 609 12.65 -22.51 10.97
C PHE A 609 12.92 -21.41 9.93
N MET A 610 12.29 -20.24 10.09
CA MET A 610 12.43 -19.11 9.18
C MET A 610 13.60 -18.16 9.51
N LYS A 611 14.63 -18.62 10.25
CA LYS A 611 15.78 -17.76 10.60
C LYS A 611 16.57 -17.28 9.37
N TRP A 612 16.66 -18.12 8.34
CA TRP A 612 17.37 -17.82 7.08
C TRP A 612 16.78 -16.63 6.32
N THR A 613 15.51 -16.26 6.56
CA THR A 613 14.88 -15.14 5.86
C THR A 613 15.35 -13.78 6.37
N GLY A 614 16.24 -13.68 7.37
CA GLY A 614 16.75 -12.40 7.86
C GLY A 614 15.74 -11.61 8.70
N GLY A 615 15.78 -10.27 8.68
CA GLY A 615 14.84 -9.44 9.44
C GLY A 615 14.86 -9.69 10.95
N ASN A 616 16.04 -9.95 11.50
CA ASN A 616 16.21 -10.25 12.93
C ASN A 616 15.64 -9.13 13.80
N VAL A 617 15.03 -9.52 14.93
CA VAL A 617 14.53 -8.57 15.93
C VAL A 617 15.75 -7.81 16.44
N ARG A 618 15.76 -6.48 16.27
CA ARG A 618 16.79 -5.66 16.91
C ARG A 618 16.53 -5.69 18.41
N GLY A 619 17.59 -5.95 19.19
CA GLY A 619 17.54 -5.83 20.64
C GLY A 619 16.97 -4.47 21.03
N VAL A 620 16.10 -4.48 22.05
CA VAL A 620 15.39 -3.32 22.60
C VAL A 620 16.36 -2.20 22.95
#